data_AF-A0A8J6P3F9-F1
#
_entry.id   AF-A0A8J6P3F9-F1
#
_cell.length_a   1.000
_cell.length_b   1.000
_cell.length_c   1.000
_cell.angle_alpha   90.00
_cell.angle_beta   90.00
_cell.angle_gamma   90.00
#
_symmetry.space_group_name_H-M   'P 1'
#
loop_
_entity.id
_entity.type
_entity.pdbx_description
1 polymer ?
#
loop_
_entity_poly.entity_id
_entity_poly.type
_entity_poly.pdbx_seq_one_letter_code
_entity_poly.pdbx_strand_id
1 'polypeptide(L)'
;MLEKVKLALRIKTTAFDSEIEDLISAALADLGIAGVLTGEKENDPLITRAVITYCKVNFGEPDDYEHLKASYDEQKAQLQMATNYTDWGDIDG
;
A
#
# COMPACT_ATOMS: atom_id res chain seq x y z
N MET A 1 9.89 5.02 -3.06
CA MET A 1 9.08 4.35 -2.01
C MET A 1 9.90 3.34 -1.19
N LEU A 2 10.76 2.53 -1.82
CA LEU A 2 11.60 1.50 -1.19
C LEU A 2 12.22 1.89 0.17
N GLU A 3 12.97 2.98 0.24
CA GLU A 3 13.63 3.41 1.49
C GLU A 3 12.66 3.66 2.66
N LYS A 4 11.45 4.19 2.38
CA LYS A 4 10.42 4.38 3.42
C LYS A 4 9.91 3.04 3.94
N VAL A 5 9.73 2.06 3.05
CA VAL A 5 9.28 0.71 3.41
C VAL A 5 10.36 -0.04 4.17
N LYS A 6 11.62 -0.01 3.71
CA LYS A 6 12.78 -0.59 4.43
C LYS A 6 12.90 -0.04 5.84
N LEU A 7 12.78 1.28 5.99
CA LEU A 7 12.80 1.93 7.31
C LEU A 7 11.65 1.42 8.19
N ALA A 8 10.44 1.30 7.65
CA ALA A 8 9.27 0.82 8.39
C ALA A 8 9.35 -0.66 8.79
N LEU A 9 10.01 -1.49 7.96
CA LEU A 9 10.33 -2.89 8.22
C LEU A 9 11.58 -3.08 9.11
N ARG A 10 12.29 -1.98 9.45
CA ARG A 10 13.55 -1.98 10.20
C ARG A 10 14.70 -2.72 9.47
N ILE A 11 14.66 -2.75 8.15
CA ILE A 11 15.67 -3.38 7.29
C ILE A 11 16.75 -2.36 6.94
N LYS A 12 18.02 -2.74 7.14
CA LYS A 12 19.20 -1.91 6.84
C LYS A 12 20.05 -2.45 5.69
N THR A 13 19.86 -3.72 5.34
CA THR A 13 20.56 -4.39 4.23
C THR A 13 19.83 -4.12 2.91
N THR A 14 20.52 -4.35 1.80
CA THR A 14 19.95 -4.34 0.44
C THR A 14 19.60 -5.74 -0.06
N ALA A 15 19.87 -6.78 0.73
CA ALA A 15 19.67 -8.18 0.33
C ALA A 15 18.20 -8.53 0.00
N PHE A 16 17.25 -7.76 0.52
CA PHE A 16 15.82 -7.97 0.33
C PHE A 16 15.18 -6.92 -0.59
N ASP A 17 15.97 -6.05 -1.22
CA ASP A 17 15.43 -4.91 -1.96
C ASP A 17 14.49 -5.35 -3.09
N SER A 18 14.88 -6.37 -3.86
CA SER A 18 14.02 -6.92 -4.93
C SER A 18 12.69 -7.44 -4.39
N GLU A 19 12.69 -8.18 -3.28
CA GLU A 19 11.46 -8.71 -2.68
C GLU A 19 10.56 -7.59 -2.17
N ILE A 20 11.14 -6.55 -1.56
CA ILE A 20 10.39 -5.39 -1.07
C ILE A 20 9.82 -4.59 -2.24
N GLU A 21 10.56 -4.44 -3.34
CA GLU A 21 10.07 -3.80 -4.57
C GLU A 21 8.91 -4.58 -5.20
N ASP A 22 8.98 -5.91 -5.21
CA ASP A 22 7.88 -6.76 -5.67
C ASP A 22 6.63 -6.60 -4.79
N LEU A 23 6.80 -6.56 -3.46
CA LEU A 23 5.69 -6.32 -2.52
C LEU A 23 5.09 -4.91 -2.66
N ILE A 24 5.91 -3.89 -2.91
CA ILE A 24 5.44 -2.53 -3.20
C ILE A 24 4.59 -2.54 -4.46
N SER A 25 5.08 -3.20 -5.52
CA SER A 25 4.37 -3.29 -6.80
C SER A 25 3.04 -4.03 -6.64
N ALA A 26 3.02 -5.13 -5.87
CA ALA A 26 1.81 -5.86 -5.54
C ALA A 26 0.81 -5.00 -4.75
N ALA A 27 1.27 -4.23 -3.76
CA ALA A 27 0.40 -3.34 -2.98
C ALA A 27 -0.25 -2.25 -3.84
N LEU A 28 0.52 -1.64 -4.75
CA LEU A 28 0.02 -0.61 -5.67
C LEU A 28 -0.99 -1.19 -6.67
N ALA A 29 -0.74 -2.40 -7.17
CA ALA A 29 -1.67 -3.11 -8.04
C ALA A 29 -2.97 -3.47 -7.30
N ASP A 30 -2.88 -3.93 -6.05
CA ASP A 30 -4.06 -4.28 -5.24
C ASP A 30 -4.95 -3.06 -4.91
N LEU A 31 -4.33 -1.91 -4.66
CA LEU A 31 -5.03 -0.63 -4.54
C LEU A 31 -5.66 -0.21 -5.89
N GLY A 32 -4.96 -0.40 -7.00
CA GLY A 32 -5.50 -0.13 -8.34
C GLY A 32 -6.73 -0.98 -8.67
N ILE A 33 -6.75 -2.26 -8.30
CA ILE A 33 -7.92 -3.14 -8.44
C ILE A 33 -9.12 -2.61 -7.64
N ALA A 34 -8.87 -1.96 -6.51
CA ALA A 34 -9.91 -1.31 -5.70
C ALA A 34 -10.38 0.04 -6.24
N GLY A 35 -9.89 0.48 -7.40
CA GLY A 35 -10.23 1.76 -8.01
C GLY A 35 -9.44 2.95 -7.47
N VAL A 36 -8.39 2.70 -6.68
CA VAL A 36 -7.54 3.77 -6.13
C VAL A 36 -6.53 4.22 -7.19
N LEU A 37 -6.50 5.52 -7.47
CA LEU A 37 -5.55 6.16 -8.36
C LEU A 37 -4.18 6.29 -7.69
N THR A 38 -3.28 5.38 -8.01
CA THR A 38 -1.93 5.32 -7.44
C THR A 38 -0.87 6.03 -8.27
N GLY A 39 -1.04 6.15 -9.59
CA GLY A 39 0.01 6.60 -10.52
C GLY A 39 0.56 8.00 -10.28
N GLU A 40 -0.30 8.99 -9.98
CA GLU A 40 0.17 10.35 -9.63
C GLU A 40 0.42 10.54 -8.13
N LYS A 41 0.15 9.49 -7.33
CA LYS A 41 0.05 9.56 -5.88
C LYS A 41 1.00 8.59 -5.16
N GLU A 42 2.04 8.09 -5.81
CA GLU A 42 3.05 7.25 -5.15
C GLU A 42 3.76 7.97 -3.98
N ASN A 43 3.76 9.31 -3.98
CA ASN A 43 4.27 10.12 -2.86
C ASN A 43 3.18 10.57 -1.88
N ASP A 44 1.92 10.20 -2.12
CA ASP A 44 0.82 10.53 -1.24
C ASP A 44 0.99 9.81 0.12
N PRO A 45 0.78 10.52 1.25
CA PRO A 45 0.97 9.95 2.57
C PRO A 45 0.09 8.74 2.88
N LEU A 46 -1.17 8.72 2.42
CA LEU A 46 -2.12 7.63 2.68
C LEU A 46 -1.81 6.41 1.80
N ILE A 47 -1.47 6.62 0.52
CA ILE A 47 -1.01 5.51 -0.35
C ILE A 47 0.30 4.92 0.18
N THR A 48 1.25 5.78 0.56
CA THR A 48 2.50 5.32 1.19
C THR A 48 2.22 4.48 2.45
N ARG A 49 1.24 4.90 3.26
CA ARG A 49 0.88 4.18 4.49
C ARG A 49 0.23 2.83 4.21
N ALA A 50 -0.66 2.75 3.22
CA ALA A 50 -1.27 1.51 2.77
C ALA A 50 -0.22 0.52 2.25
N VAL A 51 0.72 0.98 1.41
CA VAL A 51 1.81 0.15 0.91
C VAL A 51 2.71 -0.36 2.04
N ILE A 52 3.09 0.50 2.99
CA ILE A 52 3.89 0.07 4.16
C ILE A 52 3.15 -1.02 4.96
N THR A 53 1.84 -0.85 5.17
CA THR A 53 1.04 -1.85 5.91
C THR A 53 0.98 -3.16 5.14
N TYR A 54 0.74 -3.12 3.83
CA TYR A 54 0.77 -4.31 2.96
C TYR A 54 2.11 -5.04 3.04
N CYS A 55 3.23 -4.32 2.92
CA CYS A 55 4.55 -4.93 3.04
C CYS A 55 4.77 -5.54 4.43
N LYS A 56 4.27 -4.92 5.52
CA LYS A 56 4.35 -5.51 6.87
C LYS A 56 3.52 -6.78 7.04
N VAL A 57 2.39 -6.88 6.34
CA VAL A 57 1.54 -8.08 6.34
C VAL A 57 2.22 -9.24 5.60
N ASN A 58 2.92 -8.94 4.50
CA ASN A 58 3.35 -9.95 3.53
C ASN A 58 4.86 -10.19 3.50
N PHE A 59 5.67 -9.37 4.16
CA PHE A 59 7.12 -9.59 4.26
C PHE A 59 7.44 -10.45 5.48
N GLY A 60 7.89 -11.68 5.24
CA GLY A 60 8.16 -12.66 6.30
C GLY A 60 6.90 -13.15 7.01
N GLU A 61 7.02 -13.45 8.31
CA GLU A 61 5.92 -13.91 9.16
C GLU A 61 5.69 -12.91 10.29
N PRO A 62 4.68 -12.03 10.20
CA PRO A 62 4.41 -11.06 11.26
C PRO A 62 3.71 -11.72 12.45
N ASP A 63 4.15 -11.39 13.67
CA ASP A 63 3.52 -11.85 14.92
C ASP A 63 2.04 -11.45 15.03
N ASP A 64 1.65 -10.36 14.38
CA ASP A 64 0.32 -9.75 14.47
C ASP A 64 -0.37 -9.65 13.10
N TYR A 65 -0.33 -10.76 12.35
CA TYR A 65 -0.86 -10.83 10.99
C TYR A 65 -2.32 -10.34 10.89
N GLU A 66 -3.20 -10.80 11.78
CA GLU A 66 -4.64 -10.49 11.72
C GLU A 66 -4.92 -9.00 11.90
N HIS A 67 -4.29 -8.33 12.88
CA HIS A 67 -4.49 -6.89 13.08
C HIS A 67 -3.86 -6.07 11.95
N LEU A 68 -2.69 -6.47 11.45
CA LEU A 68 -2.07 -5.80 10.31
C LEU A 68 -2.92 -5.93 9.05
N LYS A 69 -3.48 -7.11 8.79
CA LYS A 69 -4.37 -7.36 7.65
C LYS A 69 -5.64 -6.54 7.77
N ALA A 70 -6.27 -6.52 8.95
CA ALA A 70 -7.46 -5.70 9.21
C ALA A 70 -7.16 -4.20 9.01
N SER A 71 -6.00 -3.71 9.46
CA SER A 71 -5.59 -2.33 9.25
C SER A 71 -5.38 -2.00 7.77
N TYR A 72 -4.81 -2.92 6.99
CA TYR A 72 -4.67 -2.73 5.55
C TYR A 72 -6.02 -2.69 4.84
N ASP A 73 -6.92 -3.60 5.21
CA ASP A 73 -8.27 -3.66 4.62
C ASP A 73 -9.07 -2.39 4.89
N GLU A 74 -8.97 -1.83 6.10
CA GLU A 74 -9.59 -0.55 6.43
C GLU A 74 -9.00 0.60 5.61
N GLN A 75 -7.67 0.67 5.49
CA GLN A 75 -6.99 1.69 4.67
C GLN A 75 -7.43 1.61 3.20
N LYS A 76 -7.48 0.40 2.65
CA LYS A 76 -7.92 0.14 1.27
C LYS A 76 -9.38 0.58 1.07
N ALA A 77 -10.28 0.21 2.00
CA ALA A 77 -11.68 0.63 1.94
C ALA A 77 -11.84 2.17 2.03
N GLN A 78 -11.10 2.82 2.92
CA GLN A 78 -11.11 4.29 3.04
C GLN A 78 -10.65 4.97 1.75
N LEU A 79 -9.54 4.49 1.15
CA LEU A 79 -9.00 5.02 -0.10
C LEU A 79 -9.97 4.81 -1.27
N GLN A 80 -10.65 3.66 -1.33
CA GLN A 80 -11.65 3.35 -2.36
C GLN A 80 -12.91 4.24 -2.25
N MET A 81 -13.27 4.73 -1.07
CA MET A 81 -14.46 5.58 -0.90
C MET A 81 -14.17 7.08 -1.00
N ALA A 82 -12.89 7.49 -0.90
CA ALA A 82 -12.52 8.89 -0.87
C ALA A 82 -12.47 9.47 -2.29
N THR A 83 -13.31 10.47 -2.58
CA THR A 83 -13.45 11.09 -3.91
C THR A 83 -12.12 11.57 -4.51
N ASN A 84 -11.17 12.04 -3.71
CA ASN A 84 -9.86 12.48 -4.19
C ASN A 84 -8.89 11.34 -4.51
N TYR A 85 -9.23 10.08 -4.21
CA TYR A 85 -8.39 8.90 -4.41
C TYR A 85 -8.89 7.97 -5.50
N THR A 86 -10.05 8.26 -6.08
CA THR A 86 -10.72 7.43 -7.08
C THR A 86 -11.15 8.28 -8.26
N ASP A 87 -11.02 7.76 -9.48
CA ASP A 87 -11.65 8.36 -10.66
C ASP A 87 -13.06 7.79 -10.76
N TRP A 88 -13.98 8.25 -9.90
CA TRP A 88 -15.40 8.09 -10.19
C TRP A 88 -15.72 9.06 -11.32
N GLY A 89 -15.22 8.74 -12.53
CA GLY A 89 -15.28 9.62 -13.67
C GLY A 89 -16.69 10.16 -13.81
N ASP A 90 -16.81 11.48 -13.97
CA ASP A 90 -18.05 12.25 -14.08
C ASP A 90 -19.23 11.39 -14.57
N ILE A 91 -19.96 10.77 -13.64
CA ILE A 91 -21.25 10.15 -13.90
C ILE A 91 -22.32 11.21 -13.68
N ASP A 92 -22.04 12.43 -14.14
CA ASP A 92 -23.06 13.45 -14.32
C ASP A 92 -23.77 13.13 -15.64
N GLY A 93 -24.93 12.49 -15.50
CA GLY A 93 -25.87 12.26 -16.60
C GLY A 93 -26.55 13.52 -17.09
#